data_AF-A0A256YXK1-F1
#
_entry.id   AF-A0A256YXK1-F1
#
_cell.length_a   1.000
_cell.length_b   1.000
_cell.length_c   1.000
_cell.angle_alpha   90.00
_cell.angle_beta   90.00
_cell.angle_gamma   90.00
#
_symmetry.space_group_name_H-M   'P 1'
#
loop_
_entity.id
_entity.type
_entity.pdbx_description
1 polymer ?
#
loop_
_entity_poly.entity_id
_entity_poly.type
_entity_poly.pdbx_seq_one_letter_code
_entity_poly.pdbx_strand_id
1 'polypeptide(L)'
;MVFTTQVSASTDNVGTVIVEDIHSPFADSFEKQPYIYVMLRSRDGEWSFKNTTTIGGSVHFEVPSGEQFYILILNRRLRRLYVFTNMGNYYTVDDGETLRISVKLEIFKAEVWRLMRIGNLDFRRAIEELNESRYDASTLYNLYGSIEEKAYLSLESAERGDYDEALMLLGELEGTVKDLRDNYKLLIVGINVSFILLYVMVLISSILIGRFFTGKKRYLIELVAFTALATLLLQYQPDFNFFMRKIVPEEFSSQWFQLGAVILLSVFLAVRVVIRLLSIAYPFASRTLEITVERLKKRKLRTLLTIITILIVVMSLTTLTSASLNLGAVEVVGMRRYVDHDLSAVIVKQGTEKTLSDPLIKRYAYVETAVALAYNPTIEVDERGIHRRFRAVNVNDPNRTMFLEGIVGLDIDPAVKLYNLTGILKEGSFMTRDGEAMISDSLAEALNVTVGDLIDICHGAENYYPGWVDDAVNLTRYKVTGVFSAEKAGAIKELNGYPLFNLMSIGRNFIITTVKGVLESSYGSSKGEIVSFTIVLKPGYDASSVASSLVSQGYTA
;
A
#
# COMPACT_ATOMS: atom_id res chain seq x y z
N MET A 1 -49.65 7.10 18.77
CA MET A 1 -49.44 7.70 20.11
C MET A 1 -47.96 7.97 20.24
N VAL A 2 -47.58 9.23 20.33
CA VAL A 2 -46.21 9.69 20.56
C VAL A 2 -46.09 9.87 22.06
N PHE A 3 -45.25 9.06 22.71
CA PHE A 3 -44.85 9.34 24.08
C PHE A 3 -43.73 10.39 24.00
N THR A 4 -44.10 11.67 24.16
CA THR A 4 -43.17 12.71 24.60
C THR A 4 -43.07 12.59 26.11
N THR A 5 -42.15 11.77 26.59
CA THR A 5 -41.65 11.90 27.96
C THR A 5 -40.70 13.10 27.98
N GLN A 6 -41.21 14.24 28.43
CA GLN A 6 -40.35 15.28 29.02
C GLN A 6 -39.79 14.69 30.31
N VAL A 7 -38.58 14.14 30.24
CA VAL A 7 -37.81 13.84 31.44
C VAL A 7 -37.22 15.17 31.89
N SER A 8 -37.74 15.70 32.99
CA SER A 8 -37.08 16.76 33.75
C SER A 8 -35.84 16.13 34.41
N ALA A 9 -34.72 16.10 33.68
CA ALA A 9 -33.43 15.85 34.30
C ALA A 9 -33.08 17.08 35.14
N SER A 10 -32.75 16.84 36.40
CA SER A 10 -32.23 17.82 37.34
C SER A 10 -31.10 18.63 36.70
N THR A 11 -31.32 19.93 36.57
CA THR A 11 -30.31 20.99 36.56
C THR A 11 -29.26 20.62 37.61
N ASP A 12 -28.01 20.39 37.28
CA ASP A 12 -27.05 21.49 37.12
C ASP A 12 -25.90 21.20 36.14
N ASN A 13 -25.87 20.02 35.49
CA ASN A 13 -24.76 19.65 34.60
C ASN A 13 -25.21 19.46 33.13
N VAL A 14 -25.07 20.51 32.31
CA VAL A 14 -25.55 20.55 30.92
C VAL A 14 -24.41 20.94 29.98
N GLY A 15 -24.19 20.14 28.95
CA GLY A 15 -23.28 20.47 27.86
C GLY A 15 -24.03 21.10 26.68
N THR A 16 -23.35 21.95 25.91
CA THR A 16 -23.92 22.59 24.72
C THR A 16 -23.41 21.89 23.46
N VAL A 17 -24.32 21.55 22.54
CA VAL A 17 -23.97 20.99 21.23
C VAL A 17 -24.44 21.96 20.14
N ILE A 18 -23.49 22.39 19.31
CA ILE A 18 -23.77 23.23 18.14
C ILE A 18 -23.54 22.39 16.89
N VAL A 19 -24.60 22.17 16.13
CA VAL A 19 -24.53 21.53 14.82
C VAL A 19 -24.50 22.62 13.76
N GLU A 20 -23.41 22.69 13.00
CA GLU A 20 -23.14 23.76 12.02
C GLU A 20 -22.74 23.19 10.65
N ASP A 21 -22.51 24.07 9.68
CA ASP A 21 -22.15 23.74 8.29
C ASP A 21 -23.00 22.61 7.70
N ILE A 22 -24.32 22.81 7.73
CA ILE A 22 -25.31 21.84 7.25
C ILE A 22 -25.34 21.84 5.73
N HIS A 23 -24.29 21.23 5.16
CA HIS A 23 -24.04 21.03 3.75
C HIS A 23 -23.47 19.64 3.52
N SER A 24 -23.71 19.07 2.35
CA SER A 24 -22.97 17.96 1.79
C SER A 24 -21.77 18.52 1.02
N PRO A 25 -20.55 18.01 1.22
CA PRO A 25 -19.42 18.32 0.36
C PRO A 25 -19.58 17.70 -1.03
N PHE A 26 -20.58 16.81 -1.20
CA PHE A 26 -20.88 16.14 -2.45
C PHE A 26 -22.09 16.79 -3.11
N ALA A 27 -22.03 17.00 -4.43
CA ALA A 27 -23.13 17.59 -5.21
C ALA A 27 -24.33 16.62 -5.30
N ASP A 28 -25.09 16.50 -4.21
CA ASP A 28 -26.14 15.51 -4.05
C ASP A 28 -27.54 16.15 -3.89
N SER A 29 -28.56 15.30 -3.79
CA SER A 29 -29.96 15.72 -3.65
C SER A 29 -30.30 16.34 -2.28
N PHE A 30 -29.38 16.30 -1.32
CA PHE A 30 -29.55 16.86 0.02
C PHE A 30 -29.47 18.39 -0.02
N GLU A 31 -28.57 18.96 -0.84
CA GLU A 31 -28.41 20.41 -1.04
C GLU A 31 -29.64 21.13 -1.62
N LYS A 32 -30.58 20.41 -2.22
CA LYS A 32 -31.77 20.99 -2.89
C LYS A 32 -32.98 21.14 -1.96
N GLN A 33 -32.83 20.90 -0.66
CA GLN A 33 -33.94 20.94 0.29
C GLN A 33 -34.08 22.30 0.97
N PRO A 34 -35.31 22.83 1.13
CA PRO A 34 -35.53 24.10 1.80
C PRO A 34 -35.34 24.00 3.33
N TYR A 35 -35.58 22.81 3.92
CA TYR A 35 -35.48 22.59 5.36
C TYR A 35 -34.92 21.21 5.67
N ILE A 36 -34.14 21.12 6.75
CA ILE A 36 -33.51 19.91 7.26
C ILE A 36 -33.87 19.74 8.72
N TYR A 37 -34.13 18.49 9.12
CA TYR A 37 -34.32 18.13 10.52
C TYR A 37 -33.01 17.58 11.08
N VAL A 38 -32.55 18.19 12.16
CA VAL A 38 -31.42 17.72 12.97
C VAL A 38 -31.99 17.16 14.26
N MET A 39 -31.62 15.93 14.60
CA MET A 39 -32.07 15.28 15.83
C MET A 39 -30.87 14.70 16.56
N LEU A 40 -30.73 14.99 17.85
CA LEU A 40 -29.82 14.31 18.75
C LEU A 40 -30.58 13.20 19.46
N ARG A 41 -29.96 12.03 19.62
CA ARG A 41 -30.57 10.91 20.35
C ARG A 41 -29.53 10.22 21.20
N SER A 42 -29.87 9.92 22.45
CA SER A 42 -28.98 9.16 23.32
C SER A 42 -28.77 7.74 22.80
N ARG A 43 -27.61 7.17 23.12
CA ARG A 43 -27.23 5.79 22.78
C ARG A 43 -28.33 4.80 23.19
N ASP A 44 -28.81 4.93 24.42
CA ASP A 44 -29.79 4.02 25.02
C ASP A 44 -31.25 4.41 24.69
N GLY A 45 -31.44 5.53 23.99
CA GLY A 45 -32.74 6.01 23.52
C GLY A 45 -33.61 6.67 24.58
N GLU A 46 -33.06 6.94 25.76
CA GLU A 46 -33.71 7.59 26.90
C GLU A 46 -34.13 9.03 26.61
N TRP A 47 -33.40 9.74 25.76
CA TRP A 47 -33.76 11.09 25.33
C TRP A 47 -33.50 11.31 23.85
N SER A 48 -34.25 12.28 23.30
CA SER A 48 -34.03 12.78 21.96
C SER A 48 -34.44 14.25 21.87
N PHE A 49 -33.60 15.07 21.24
CA PHE A 49 -33.88 16.46 20.92
C PHE A 49 -33.99 16.61 19.41
N LYS A 50 -34.92 17.45 18.95
CA LYS A 50 -35.15 17.66 17.52
C LYS A 50 -35.32 19.14 17.23
N ASN A 51 -34.62 19.61 16.21
CA ASN A 51 -34.79 20.96 15.70
C ASN A 51 -34.80 20.96 14.16
N THR A 52 -35.21 22.08 13.56
CA THR A 52 -35.28 22.25 12.11
C THR A 52 -34.51 23.50 11.71
N THR A 53 -33.81 23.43 10.60
CA THR A 53 -32.98 24.53 10.07
C THR A 53 -32.96 24.51 8.55
N THR A 54 -32.33 25.50 7.92
CA THR A 54 -32.07 25.56 6.47
C THR A 54 -30.66 25.01 6.16
N ILE A 55 -30.41 24.65 4.91
CA ILE A 55 -29.06 24.38 4.41
C ILE A 55 -28.13 25.57 4.75
N GLY A 56 -26.94 25.29 5.27
CA GLY A 56 -25.97 26.29 5.73
C GLY A 56 -26.30 26.99 7.06
N GLY A 57 -27.44 26.67 7.69
CA GLY A 57 -27.78 27.15 9.03
C GLY A 57 -27.08 26.36 10.13
N SER A 58 -27.21 26.84 11.37
CA SER A 58 -26.76 26.13 12.58
C SER A 58 -27.94 25.80 13.50
N VAL A 59 -27.73 24.85 14.42
CA VAL A 59 -28.69 24.42 15.42
C VAL A 59 -28.00 24.21 16.75
N HIS A 60 -28.61 24.68 17.81
CA HIS A 60 -28.10 24.57 19.18
C HIS A 60 -28.97 23.60 19.99
N PHE A 61 -28.32 22.74 20.75
CA PHE A 61 -28.95 21.81 21.67
C PHE A 61 -28.27 21.89 23.03
N GLU A 62 -29.08 21.79 24.09
CA GLU A 62 -28.63 21.51 25.44
C GLU A 62 -28.80 20.00 25.67
N VAL A 63 -27.74 19.33 26.10
CA VAL A 63 -27.74 17.87 26.31
C VAL A 63 -27.20 17.53 27.70
N PRO A 64 -27.68 16.43 28.32
CA PRO A 64 -27.12 15.95 29.58
C PRO A 64 -25.61 15.72 29.47
N SER A 65 -24.85 16.27 30.43
CA SER A 65 -23.39 16.12 30.46
C SER A 65 -22.96 14.66 30.64
N GLY A 66 -21.87 14.26 29.97
CA GLY A 66 -21.25 12.94 30.10
C GLY A 66 -22.03 11.79 29.43
N GLU A 67 -23.19 12.07 28.85
CA GLU A 67 -23.99 11.06 28.16
C GLU A 67 -23.59 10.88 26.70
N GLN A 68 -23.67 9.63 26.24
CA GLN A 68 -23.35 9.24 24.88
C GLN A 68 -24.55 9.46 23.95
N PHE A 69 -24.36 10.18 22.85
CA PHE A 69 -25.40 10.44 21.85
C PHE A 69 -24.91 10.39 20.40
N TYR A 70 -25.86 10.33 19.47
CA TYR A 70 -25.62 10.39 18.03
C TYR A 70 -26.52 11.42 17.35
N ILE A 71 -26.08 11.89 16.19
CA ILE A 71 -26.82 12.88 15.41
C ILE A 71 -27.52 12.18 14.25
N LEU A 72 -28.76 12.58 14.02
CA LEU A 72 -29.58 12.14 12.92
C LEU A 72 -29.94 13.34 12.06
N ILE A 73 -29.64 13.25 10.77
CA ILE A 73 -30.12 14.19 9.77
C ILE A 73 -31.13 13.50 8.87
N LEU A 74 -32.35 14.00 8.94
CA LEU A 74 -33.53 13.39 8.33
C LEU A 74 -33.92 14.15 7.07
N ASN A 75 -33.84 13.48 5.91
CA ASN A 75 -34.42 13.97 4.66
C ASN A 75 -35.85 13.44 4.50
N ARG A 76 -36.84 14.32 4.69
CA ARG A 76 -38.28 13.98 4.67
C ARG A 76 -38.78 13.50 3.29
N ARG A 77 -38.16 13.95 2.18
CA ARG A 77 -38.65 13.71 0.82
C ARG A 77 -38.11 12.41 0.21
N LEU A 78 -36.88 12.03 0.57
CA LEU A 78 -36.20 10.84 0.02
C LEU A 78 -36.15 9.64 0.99
N ARG A 79 -36.70 9.77 2.21
CA ARG A 79 -36.59 8.77 3.30
C ARG A 79 -35.15 8.34 3.61
N ARG A 80 -34.15 9.14 3.23
CA ARG A 80 -32.75 8.92 3.58
C ARG A 80 -32.48 9.50 4.96
N LEU A 81 -31.98 8.64 5.84
CA LEU A 81 -31.54 8.97 7.19
C LEU A 81 -30.01 8.94 7.19
N TYR A 82 -29.39 10.07 7.51
CA TYR A 82 -27.97 10.09 7.82
C TYR A 82 -27.81 9.98 9.33
N VAL A 83 -27.11 8.94 9.77
CA VAL A 83 -26.74 8.71 11.16
C VAL A 83 -25.27 9.07 11.27
N PHE A 84 -24.94 10.08 12.07
CA PHE A 84 -23.57 10.49 12.33
C PHE A 84 -23.16 10.08 13.73
N THR A 85 -22.07 9.32 13.79
CA THR A 85 -21.43 8.77 14.99
C THR A 85 -19.93 8.84 14.74
N ASN A 86 -19.14 9.28 15.71
CA ASN A 86 -17.69 9.34 15.58
C ASN A 86 -17.10 7.93 15.52
N MET A 87 -16.79 7.42 14.33
CA MET A 87 -16.12 6.12 14.11
C MET A 87 -16.81 4.90 14.79
N GLY A 88 -18.14 4.91 14.89
CA GLY A 88 -18.88 3.86 15.61
C GLY A 88 -18.93 4.04 17.13
N ASN A 89 -18.38 5.15 17.63
CA ASN A 89 -18.55 5.66 18.98
C ASN A 89 -19.53 6.84 18.98
N TYR A 90 -20.15 7.07 20.12
CA TYR A 90 -21.09 8.15 20.36
C TYR A 90 -20.34 9.42 20.74
N TYR A 91 -20.95 10.57 20.49
CA TYR A 91 -20.48 11.85 21.01
C TYR A 91 -20.76 11.95 22.51
N THR A 92 -19.88 12.64 23.22
CA THR A 92 -20.06 13.04 24.62
C THR A 92 -19.67 14.50 24.74
N VAL A 93 -20.33 15.23 25.63
CA VAL A 93 -19.96 16.60 25.99
C VAL A 93 -19.96 16.70 27.50
N ASP A 94 -18.89 17.28 28.03
CA ASP A 94 -18.74 17.47 29.47
C ASP A 94 -19.46 18.74 29.93
N ASP A 95 -19.56 18.89 31.25
CA ASP A 95 -20.38 19.92 31.86
C ASP A 95 -19.82 21.31 31.58
N GLY A 96 -20.68 22.23 31.13
CA GLY A 96 -20.29 23.58 30.72
C GLY A 96 -19.46 23.64 29.43
N GLU A 97 -19.12 22.51 28.81
CA GLU A 97 -18.40 22.49 27.55
C GLU A 97 -19.32 22.68 26.34
N THR A 98 -18.73 23.15 25.23
CA THR A 98 -19.42 23.30 23.96
C THR A 98 -18.79 22.40 22.91
N LEU A 99 -19.55 21.43 22.43
CA LEU A 99 -19.17 20.58 21.31
C LEU A 99 -19.72 21.15 20.01
N ARG A 100 -18.84 21.48 19.07
CA ARG A 100 -19.21 21.93 17.72
C ARG A 100 -19.06 20.78 16.73
N ILE A 101 -20.08 20.57 15.90
CA ILE A 101 -20.12 19.47 14.94
C ILE A 101 -20.51 20.01 13.57
N SER A 102 -19.56 19.96 12.63
CA SER A 102 -19.79 20.30 11.23
C SER A 102 -20.38 19.10 10.49
N VAL A 103 -21.60 19.24 9.99
CA VAL A 103 -22.28 18.17 9.22
C VAL A 103 -21.51 17.85 7.94
N LYS A 104 -21.00 18.88 7.27
CA LYS A 104 -20.17 18.73 6.07
C LYS A 104 -18.95 17.86 6.34
N LEU A 105 -18.26 18.10 7.46
CA LEU A 105 -17.10 17.32 7.87
C LEU A 105 -17.48 15.87 8.19
N GLU A 106 -18.59 15.67 8.90
CA GLU A 106 -19.06 14.32 9.26
C GLU A 106 -19.49 13.49 8.05
N ILE A 107 -20.12 14.10 7.04
CA ILE A 107 -20.42 13.45 5.76
C ILE A 107 -19.12 13.07 5.04
N PHE A 108 -18.13 13.96 5.03
CA PHE A 108 -16.83 13.69 4.41
C PHE A 108 -16.10 12.53 5.09
N LYS A 109 -15.99 12.58 6.42
CA LYS A 109 -15.41 11.53 7.26
C LYS A 109 -16.04 10.18 6.95
N ALA A 110 -17.36 10.10 6.95
CA ALA A 110 -18.08 8.86 6.67
C ALA A 110 -17.71 8.24 5.31
N GLU A 111 -17.48 9.06 4.28
CA GLU A 111 -17.11 8.60 2.95
C GLU A 111 -15.65 8.10 2.88
N VAL A 112 -14.71 8.82 3.51
CA VAL A 112 -13.32 8.35 3.64
C VAL A 112 -13.28 6.99 4.35
N TRP A 113 -13.99 6.87 5.48
CA TRP A 113 -14.07 5.61 6.22
C TRP A 113 -14.70 4.47 5.41
N ARG A 114 -15.72 4.77 4.59
CA ARG A 114 -16.31 3.79 3.67
C ARG A 114 -15.26 3.26 2.70
N LEU A 115 -14.48 4.15 2.08
CA LEU A 115 -13.42 3.78 1.14
C LEU A 115 -12.30 3.00 1.82
N MET A 116 -11.80 3.46 2.98
CA MET A 116 -10.82 2.72 3.78
C MET A 116 -11.29 1.31 4.15
N ARG A 117 -12.54 1.18 4.61
CA ARG A 117 -13.12 -0.12 4.96
C ARG A 117 -13.17 -1.06 3.77
N ILE A 118 -13.57 -0.54 2.61
CA ILE A 118 -13.58 -1.30 1.35
C ILE A 118 -12.15 -1.73 0.98
N GLY A 119 -11.20 -0.80 1.01
CA GLY A 119 -9.79 -1.05 0.72
C GLY A 119 -9.19 -2.13 1.63
N ASN A 120 -9.42 -2.04 2.94
CA ASN A 120 -8.94 -3.00 3.93
C ASN A 120 -9.58 -4.40 3.74
N LEU A 121 -10.88 -4.46 3.46
CA LEU A 121 -11.55 -5.74 3.17
C LEU A 121 -10.98 -6.42 1.92
N ASP A 122 -10.79 -5.64 0.84
CA ASP A 122 -10.22 -6.17 -0.41
C ASP A 122 -8.75 -6.56 -0.23
N PHE A 123 -7.97 -5.75 0.51
CA PHE A 123 -6.59 -6.03 0.85
C PHE A 123 -6.42 -7.29 1.70
N ARG A 124 -7.15 -7.43 2.82
CA ARG A 124 -7.09 -8.61 3.69
C ARG A 124 -7.38 -9.89 2.91
N ARG A 125 -8.45 -9.87 2.11
CA ARG A 125 -8.79 -11.01 1.24
C ARG A 125 -7.65 -11.34 0.29
N ALA A 126 -7.05 -10.33 -0.33
CA ALA A 126 -5.95 -10.53 -1.26
C ALA A 126 -4.69 -11.08 -0.57
N ILE A 127 -4.32 -10.58 0.62
CA ILE A 127 -3.17 -11.05 1.40
C ILE A 127 -3.37 -12.48 1.91
N GLU A 128 -4.54 -12.81 2.43
CA GLU A 128 -4.90 -14.18 2.83
C GLU A 128 -4.76 -15.14 1.63
N GLU A 129 -5.26 -14.74 0.46
CA GLU A 129 -5.17 -15.50 -0.78
C GLU A 129 -3.72 -15.64 -1.31
N LEU A 130 -2.86 -14.63 -1.11
CA LEU A 130 -1.48 -14.59 -1.63
C LEU A 130 -0.44 -15.26 -0.75
N ASN A 131 -0.52 -15.07 0.57
CA ASN A 131 0.39 -15.69 1.53
C ASN A 131 0.35 -17.22 1.44
N GLU A 132 -0.81 -17.78 1.10
CA GLU A 132 -0.99 -19.21 0.95
C GLU A 132 -0.62 -19.77 -0.42
N SER A 133 -0.56 -18.90 -1.43
CA SER A 133 -0.18 -19.25 -2.81
C SER A 133 1.29 -18.93 -3.13
N ARG A 134 2.07 -18.46 -2.15
CA ARG A 134 3.50 -18.09 -2.27
C ARG A 134 3.77 -17.00 -3.30
N TYR A 135 2.76 -16.20 -3.62
CA TYR A 135 2.91 -15.04 -4.49
C TYR A 135 3.37 -13.83 -3.68
N ASP A 136 4.27 -13.01 -4.22
CA ASP A 136 4.69 -11.78 -3.56
C ASP A 136 3.53 -10.77 -3.55
N ALA A 137 3.23 -10.25 -2.36
CA ALA A 137 2.13 -9.33 -2.12
C ALA A 137 2.58 -7.87 -2.03
N SER A 138 3.86 -7.58 -2.26
CA SER A 138 4.48 -6.26 -2.10
C SER A 138 3.72 -5.11 -2.78
N THR A 139 3.18 -5.27 -3.99
CA THR A 139 2.36 -4.24 -4.66
C THR A 139 1.08 -3.93 -3.92
N LEU A 140 0.43 -4.95 -3.34
CA LEU A 140 -0.81 -4.74 -2.61
C LEU A 140 -0.54 -4.05 -1.28
N TYR A 141 0.59 -4.34 -0.64
CA TYR A 141 1.04 -3.62 0.55
C TYR A 141 1.29 -2.14 0.23
N ASN A 142 1.94 -1.81 -0.90
CA ASN A 142 2.16 -0.43 -1.34
C ASN A 142 0.84 0.30 -1.62
N LEU A 143 -0.08 -0.36 -2.35
CA LEU A 143 -1.40 0.21 -2.64
C LEU A 143 -2.22 0.42 -1.37
N TYR A 144 -2.15 -0.50 -0.41
CA TYR A 144 -2.83 -0.37 0.87
C TYR A 144 -2.22 0.75 1.74
N GLY A 145 -0.90 0.89 1.78
CA GLY A 145 -0.23 2.01 2.43
C GLY A 145 -0.66 3.36 1.83
N SER A 146 -0.77 3.45 0.50
CA SER A 146 -1.26 4.65 -0.17
C SER A 146 -2.74 4.95 0.12
N ILE A 147 -3.57 3.92 0.35
CA ILE A 147 -4.97 4.09 0.80
C ILE A 147 -5.00 4.71 2.20
N GLU A 148 -4.18 4.23 3.14
CA GLU A 148 -4.13 4.77 4.50
C GLU A 148 -3.62 6.22 4.53
N GLU A 149 -2.58 6.50 3.76
CA GLU A 149 -1.99 7.84 3.64
C GLU A 149 -2.98 8.85 3.03
N LYS A 150 -3.58 8.53 1.87
CA LYS A 150 -4.53 9.43 1.21
C LYS A 150 -5.78 9.65 2.05
N ALA A 151 -6.23 8.63 2.78
CA ALA A 151 -7.32 8.78 3.73
C ALA A 151 -6.95 9.75 4.85
N TYR A 152 -5.76 9.60 5.45
CA TYR A 152 -5.28 10.50 6.49
C TYR A 152 -5.17 11.95 6.00
N LEU A 153 -4.49 12.17 4.86
CA LEU A 153 -4.32 13.50 4.28
C LEU A 153 -5.66 14.14 3.92
N SER A 154 -6.59 13.37 3.32
CA SER A 154 -7.92 13.88 2.99
C SER A 154 -8.71 14.33 4.22
N LEU A 155 -8.58 13.60 5.34
CA LEU A 155 -9.22 13.94 6.61
C LEU A 155 -8.58 15.19 7.23
N GLU A 156 -7.25 15.26 7.22
CA GLU A 156 -6.51 16.40 7.75
C GLU A 156 -6.85 17.71 7.01
N SER A 157 -6.89 17.68 5.67
CA SER A 157 -7.31 18.85 4.87
C SER A 157 -8.78 19.22 5.13
N ALA A 158 -9.68 18.24 5.28
CA ALA A 158 -11.08 18.50 5.60
C ALA A 158 -11.26 19.12 7.01
N GLU A 159 -10.49 18.66 8.00
CA GLU A 159 -10.50 19.21 9.36
C GLU A 159 -9.92 20.63 9.43
N ARG A 160 -8.99 20.97 8.55
CA ARG A 160 -8.49 22.34 8.35
C ARG A 160 -9.46 23.25 7.59
N GLY A 161 -10.51 22.68 7.00
CA GLY A 161 -11.49 23.39 6.20
C GLY A 161 -11.12 23.58 4.72
N ASP A 162 -10.02 23.00 4.25
CA ASP A 162 -9.63 22.98 2.83
C ASP A 162 -10.35 21.84 2.09
N TYR A 163 -11.61 22.07 1.77
CA TYR A 163 -12.45 21.05 1.15
C TYR A 163 -12.13 20.79 -0.33
N ASP A 164 -11.49 21.73 -1.03
CA ASP A 164 -11.12 21.53 -2.43
C ASP A 164 -9.95 20.54 -2.53
N GLU A 165 -8.93 20.70 -1.68
CA GLU A 165 -7.83 19.74 -1.54
C GLU A 165 -8.34 18.40 -1.00
N ALA A 166 -9.21 18.41 0.03
CA ALA A 166 -9.77 17.20 0.59
C ALA A 166 -10.55 16.37 -0.45
N LEU A 167 -11.38 17.02 -1.29
CA LEU A 167 -12.13 16.34 -2.35
C LEU A 167 -11.22 15.79 -3.46
N MET A 168 -10.13 16.50 -3.80
CA MET A 168 -9.13 15.99 -4.73
C MET A 168 -8.48 14.71 -4.19
N LEU A 169 -7.99 14.74 -2.95
CA LEU A 169 -7.37 13.59 -2.27
C LEU A 169 -8.35 12.42 -2.12
N LEU A 170 -9.63 12.69 -1.86
CA LEU A 170 -10.68 11.67 -1.84
C LEU A 170 -10.86 11.00 -3.20
N GLY A 171 -10.78 11.76 -4.29
CA GLY A 171 -10.81 11.21 -5.65
C GLY A 171 -9.61 10.31 -5.95
N GLU A 172 -8.42 10.68 -5.47
CA GLU A 172 -7.23 9.84 -5.57
C GLU A 172 -7.32 8.57 -4.71
N LEU A 173 -7.90 8.67 -3.51
CA LEU A 173 -8.20 7.53 -2.64
C LEU A 173 -9.13 6.55 -3.34
N GLU A 174 -10.23 7.04 -3.94
CA GLU A 174 -11.17 6.20 -4.70
C GLU A 174 -10.47 5.49 -5.87
N GLY A 175 -9.61 6.20 -6.61
CA GLY A 175 -8.77 5.61 -7.66
C GLY A 175 -7.87 4.50 -7.13
N THR A 176 -7.18 4.73 -6.01
CA THR A 176 -6.26 3.76 -5.40
C THR A 176 -6.99 2.51 -4.89
N VAL A 177 -8.16 2.67 -4.27
CA VAL A 177 -9.02 1.55 -3.86
C VAL A 177 -9.49 0.72 -5.06
N LYS A 178 -9.82 1.39 -6.17
CA LYS A 178 -10.20 0.71 -7.42
C LYS A 178 -9.03 -0.05 -8.02
N ASP A 179 -7.84 0.55 -8.06
CA ASP A 179 -6.63 -0.07 -8.60
C ASP A 179 -6.24 -1.31 -7.78
N LEU A 180 -6.31 -1.25 -6.44
CA LEU A 180 -6.14 -2.41 -5.57
C LEU A 180 -7.07 -3.55 -5.97
N ARG A 181 -8.37 -3.25 -6.15
CA ARG A 181 -9.38 -4.24 -6.52
C ARG A 181 -9.15 -4.82 -7.91
N ASP A 182 -8.79 -4.00 -8.88
CA ASP A 182 -8.60 -4.44 -10.26
C ASP A 182 -7.30 -5.25 -10.41
N ASN A 183 -6.23 -4.89 -9.69
CA ASN A 183 -5.00 -5.68 -9.59
C ASN A 183 -5.27 -7.05 -8.95
N TYR A 184 -6.02 -7.08 -7.84
CA TYR A 184 -6.43 -8.33 -7.22
C TYR A 184 -7.24 -9.23 -8.18
N LYS A 185 -8.19 -8.67 -8.94
CA LYS A 185 -8.94 -9.44 -9.95
C LYS A 185 -8.03 -9.96 -11.06
N LEU A 186 -7.13 -9.14 -11.58
CA LEU A 186 -6.19 -9.54 -12.64
C LEU A 186 -5.31 -10.70 -12.19
N LEU A 187 -4.83 -10.65 -10.95
CA LEU A 187 -4.05 -11.72 -10.35
C LEU A 187 -4.86 -13.03 -10.28
N ILE A 188 -6.11 -12.97 -9.82
CA ILE A 188 -7.01 -14.14 -9.80
C ILE A 188 -7.25 -14.70 -11.20
N VAL A 189 -7.50 -13.84 -12.19
CA VAL A 189 -7.70 -14.28 -13.58
C VAL A 189 -6.43 -14.95 -14.12
N GLY A 190 -5.26 -14.37 -13.84
CA GLY A 190 -3.96 -14.93 -14.21
C GLY A 190 -3.74 -16.33 -13.65
N ILE A 191 -3.95 -16.51 -12.35
CA ILE A 191 -3.85 -17.80 -11.66
C ILE A 191 -4.80 -18.84 -12.28
N ASN A 192 -6.06 -18.47 -12.51
CA ASN A 192 -7.05 -19.38 -13.10
C ASN A 192 -6.69 -19.80 -14.53
N VAL A 193 -6.26 -18.85 -15.37
CA VAL A 193 -5.88 -19.13 -16.77
C VAL A 193 -4.63 -20.01 -16.83
N SER A 194 -3.62 -19.73 -15.99
CA SER A 194 -2.41 -20.53 -15.84
C SER A 194 -2.76 -21.98 -15.48
N PHE A 195 -3.59 -22.16 -14.45
CA PHE A 195 -4.04 -23.48 -14.01
C PHE A 195 -4.79 -24.25 -15.11
N ILE A 196 -5.75 -23.60 -15.79
CA ILE A 196 -6.52 -24.23 -16.88
C ILE A 196 -5.59 -24.68 -18.01
N LEU A 197 -4.65 -23.83 -18.43
CA LEU A 197 -3.70 -24.15 -19.49
C LEU A 197 -2.82 -25.35 -19.11
N LEU A 198 -2.29 -25.35 -17.89
CA LEU A 198 -1.46 -26.44 -17.40
C LEU A 198 -2.25 -27.75 -17.28
N TYR A 199 -3.48 -27.70 -16.78
CA TYR A 199 -4.36 -28.86 -16.70
C TYR A 199 -4.68 -29.45 -18.08
N VAL A 200 -5.07 -28.60 -19.04
CA VAL A 200 -5.34 -29.01 -20.43
C VAL A 200 -4.10 -29.65 -21.04
N MET A 201 -2.91 -29.12 -20.78
CA MET A 201 -1.65 -29.69 -21.25
C MET A 201 -1.34 -31.05 -20.64
N VAL A 202 -1.55 -31.24 -19.34
CA VAL A 202 -1.43 -32.54 -18.67
C VAL A 202 -2.38 -33.55 -19.32
N LEU A 203 -3.62 -33.15 -19.58
CA LEU A 203 -4.65 -34.00 -20.17
C LEU A 203 -4.29 -34.41 -21.61
N ILE A 204 -3.92 -33.45 -22.47
CA ILE A 204 -3.52 -33.70 -23.86
C ILE A 204 -2.26 -34.58 -23.91
N SER A 205 -1.25 -34.26 -23.11
CA SER A 205 0.02 -35.00 -23.08
C SER A 205 -0.19 -36.46 -22.67
N SER A 206 -1.02 -36.70 -21.67
CA SER A 206 -1.37 -38.05 -21.23
C SER A 206 -2.10 -38.84 -22.33
N ILE A 207 -2.99 -38.18 -23.09
CA ILE A 207 -3.66 -38.79 -24.24
C ILE A 207 -2.69 -39.11 -25.38
N LEU A 208 -1.75 -38.21 -25.67
CA LEU A 208 -0.76 -38.40 -26.71
C LEU A 208 0.23 -39.52 -26.36
N ILE A 209 0.71 -39.58 -25.12
CA ILE A 209 1.59 -40.66 -24.61
C ILE A 209 0.93 -42.02 -24.84
N GLY A 210 -0.35 -42.15 -24.48
CA GLY A 210 -1.14 -43.34 -24.74
C GLY A 210 -1.18 -43.83 -26.18
N ARG A 211 -1.32 -42.89 -27.13
CA ARG A 211 -1.43 -43.21 -28.55
C ARG A 211 -0.16 -43.81 -29.15
N PHE A 212 0.99 -43.69 -28.49
CA PHE A 212 2.22 -44.39 -28.90
C PHE A 212 2.18 -45.90 -28.63
N PHE A 213 1.28 -46.36 -27.77
CA PHE A 213 1.11 -47.77 -27.40
C PHE A 213 -0.14 -48.36 -28.06
N THR A 214 -0.04 -49.61 -28.54
CA THR A 214 -1.13 -50.34 -29.21
C THR A 214 -1.76 -51.37 -28.29
N GLY A 215 -3.08 -51.59 -28.44
CA GLY A 215 -3.82 -52.63 -27.72
C GLY A 215 -4.41 -52.17 -26.38
N LYS A 216 -4.94 -53.12 -25.59
CA LYS A 216 -5.66 -52.86 -24.31
C LYS A 216 -4.81 -52.10 -23.28
N LYS A 217 -3.48 -52.19 -23.36
CA LYS A 217 -2.54 -51.49 -22.46
C LYS A 217 -2.48 -49.97 -22.67
N ARG A 218 -2.98 -49.46 -23.80
CA ARG A 218 -3.02 -48.02 -24.10
C ARG A 218 -3.71 -47.22 -23.00
N TYR A 219 -4.91 -47.63 -22.59
CA TYR A 219 -5.69 -46.92 -21.58
C TYR A 219 -5.03 -46.93 -20.20
N LEU A 220 -4.34 -48.03 -19.87
CA LEU A 220 -3.56 -48.13 -18.64
C LEU A 220 -2.40 -47.13 -18.62
N ILE A 221 -1.68 -47.00 -19.73
CA ILE A 221 -0.54 -46.09 -19.85
C ILE A 221 -1.01 -44.63 -19.85
N GLU A 222 -2.15 -44.33 -20.48
CA GLU A 222 -2.78 -43.00 -20.45
C GLU A 222 -3.13 -42.59 -19.02
N LEU A 223 -3.68 -43.52 -18.23
CA LEU A 223 -4.04 -43.30 -16.84
C LEU A 223 -2.79 -43.06 -15.97
N VAL A 224 -1.75 -43.90 -16.13
CA VAL A 224 -0.48 -43.78 -15.37
C VAL A 224 0.26 -42.50 -15.72
N ALA A 225 0.29 -42.11 -16.99
CA ALA A 225 0.89 -40.85 -17.42
C ALA A 225 0.12 -39.64 -16.85
N PHE A 226 -1.21 -39.71 -16.86
CA PHE A 226 -2.04 -38.67 -16.28
C PHE A 226 -1.84 -38.55 -14.78
N THR A 227 -1.87 -39.65 -14.03
CA THR A 227 -1.65 -39.59 -12.59
C THR A 227 -0.28 -39.03 -12.26
N ALA A 228 0.79 -39.47 -12.92
CA ALA A 228 2.14 -38.94 -12.68
C ALA A 228 2.25 -37.42 -12.97
N LEU A 229 1.73 -36.97 -14.11
CA LEU A 229 1.76 -35.54 -14.48
C LEU A 229 0.83 -34.69 -13.61
N ALA A 230 -0.33 -35.21 -13.23
CA ALA A 230 -1.24 -34.56 -12.31
C ALA A 230 -0.62 -34.46 -10.91
N THR A 231 0.05 -35.50 -10.40
CA THR A 231 0.75 -35.42 -9.10
C THR A 231 1.85 -34.37 -9.11
N LEU A 232 2.61 -34.25 -10.20
CA LEU A 232 3.60 -33.18 -10.37
C LEU A 232 2.95 -31.78 -10.37
N LEU A 233 1.84 -31.61 -11.07
CA LEU A 233 1.06 -30.37 -11.07
C LEU A 233 0.56 -30.04 -9.65
N LEU A 234 -0.02 -31.03 -8.96
CA LEU A 234 -0.54 -30.90 -7.59
C LEU A 234 0.55 -30.51 -6.58
N GLN A 235 1.78 -31.03 -6.76
CA GLN A 235 2.86 -30.87 -5.80
C GLN A 235 3.67 -29.58 -6.01
N TYR A 236 3.85 -29.15 -7.25
CA TYR A 236 4.79 -28.07 -7.59
C TYR A 236 4.15 -26.82 -8.14
N GLN A 237 2.83 -26.81 -8.36
CA GLN A 237 2.15 -25.68 -9.00
C GLN A 237 1.28 -24.92 -7.97
N PRO A 238 1.72 -23.72 -7.52
CA PRO A 238 1.04 -22.99 -6.45
C PRO A 238 -0.40 -22.56 -6.82
N ASP A 239 -0.72 -22.39 -8.11
CA ASP A 239 -2.06 -22.00 -8.56
C ASP A 239 -3.13 -23.08 -8.28
N PHE A 240 -2.71 -24.34 -8.18
CA PHE A 240 -3.62 -25.44 -7.85
C PHE A 240 -4.17 -25.33 -6.43
N ASN A 241 -3.28 -25.00 -5.49
CA ASN A 241 -3.61 -24.84 -4.08
C ASN A 241 -4.69 -23.77 -3.89
N PHE A 242 -4.56 -22.68 -4.64
CA PHE A 242 -5.53 -21.60 -4.69
C PHE A 242 -6.89 -22.05 -5.26
N PHE A 243 -6.88 -22.74 -6.40
CA PHE A 243 -8.11 -23.19 -7.06
C PHE A 243 -8.93 -24.17 -6.20
N MET A 244 -8.27 -25.10 -5.51
CA MET A 244 -8.97 -26.12 -4.72
C MET A 244 -9.67 -25.55 -3.50
N ARG A 245 -9.12 -24.53 -2.82
CA ARG A 245 -9.78 -23.95 -1.64
C ARG A 245 -11.10 -23.25 -1.96
N LYS A 246 -11.28 -22.76 -3.19
CA LYS A 246 -12.58 -22.22 -3.65
C LYS A 246 -13.65 -23.29 -3.84
N ILE A 247 -13.22 -24.53 -4.06
CA ILE A 247 -14.10 -25.66 -4.39
C ILE A 247 -14.31 -26.56 -3.17
N VAL A 248 -13.30 -26.67 -2.31
CA VAL A 248 -13.28 -27.57 -1.16
C VAL A 248 -13.58 -26.79 0.11
N PRO A 249 -14.61 -27.18 0.89
CA PRO A 249 -14.90 -26.56 2.18
C PRO A 249 -13.71 -26.61 3.14
N GLU A 250 -13.56 -25.59 4.00
CA GLU A 250 -12.45 -25.47 4.98
C GLU A 250 -12.27 -26.71 5.87
N GLU A 251 -13.37 -27.40 6.16
CA GLU A 251 -13.42 -28.66 6.94
C GLU A 251 -12.55 -29.77 6.33
N PHE A 252 -12.25 -29.71 5.02
CA PHE A 252 -11.43 -30.69 4.30
C PHE A 252 -10.05 -30.14 3.89
N SER A 253 -9.62 -29.01 4.46
CA SER A 253 -8.33 -28.36 4.17
C SER A 253 -7.12 -29.30 4.31
N SER A 254 -7.15 -30.24 5.27
CA SER A 254 -6.08 -31.24 5.46
C SER A 254 -6.03 -32.33 4.37
N GLN A 255 -7.12 -32.52 3.61
CA GLN A 255 -7.26 -33.56 2.58
C GLN A 255 -7.28 -33.00 1.15
N TRP A 256 -7.06 -31.70 0.99
CA TRP A 256 -7.10 -30.98 -0.29
C TRP A 256 -6.31 -31.65 -1.43
N PHE A 257 -5.12 -32.19 -1.15
CA PHE A 257 -4.29 -32.90 -2.14
C PHE A 257 -4.97 -34.17 -2.64
N GLN A 258 -5.58 -34.94 -1.72
CA GLN A 258 -6.28 -36.19 -2.03
C GLN A 258 -7.57 -35.90 -2.80
N LEU A 259 -8.35 -34.90 -2.34
CA LEU A 259 -9.57 -34.46 -3.01
C LEU A 259 -9.26 -33.91 -4.41
N GLY A 260 -8.19 -33.13 -4.51
CA GLY A 260 -7.62 -32.61 -5.75
C GLY A 260 -7.30 -33.70 -6.76
N ALA A 261 -6.55 -34.71 -6.34
CA ALA A 261 -6.25 -35.87 -7.17
C ALA A 261 -7.53 -36.59 -7.65
N VAL A 262 -8.52 -36.76 -6.77
CA VAL A 262 -9.81 -37.38 -7.12
C VAL A 262 -10.58 -36.55 -8.15
N ILE A 263 -10.65 -35.23 -7.99
CA ILE A 263 -11.33 -34.33 -8.94
C ILE A 263 -10.65 -34.38 -10.30
N LEU A 264 -9.32 -34.19 -10.36
CA LEU A 264 -8.58 -34.22 -11.62
C LEU A 264 -8.73 -35.59 -12.33
N LEU A 265 -8.67 -36.69 -11.58
CA LEU A 265 -8.86 -38.04 -12.11
C LEU A 265 -10.29 -38.25 -12.64
N SER A 266 -11.30 -37.76 -11.91
CA SER A 266 -12.71 -37.87 -12.29
C SER A 266 -12.99 -37.10 -13.58
N VAL A 267 -12.46 -35.89 -13.71
CA VAL A 267 -12.58 -35.08 -14.93
C VAL A 267 -11.85 -35.75 -16.10
N PHE A 268 -10.65 -36.29 -15.88
CA PHE A 268 -9.94 -37.05 -16.92
C PHE A 268 -10.75 -38.24 -17.43
N LEU A 269 -11.33 -39.03 -16.51
CA LEU A 269 -12.17 -40.17 -16.87
C LEU A 269 -13.44 -39.73 -17.62
N ALA A 270 -14.09 -38.65 -17.19
CA ALA A 270 -15.26 -38.09 -17.86
C ALA A 270 -14.92 -37.64 -19.29
N VAL A 271 -13.84 -36.87 -19.47
CA VAL A 271 -13.35 -36.44 -20.79
C VAL A 271 -13.04 -37.66 -21.67
N ARG A 272 -12.48 -38.72 -21.10
CA ARG A 272 -12.22 -39.97 -21.83
C ARG A 272 -13.48 -40.68 -22.28
N VAL A 273 -14.49 -40.75 -21.43
CA VAL A 273 -15.81 -41.30 -21.79
C VAL A 273 -16.41 -40.49 -22.94
N VAL A 274 -16.37 -39.15 -22.86
CA VAL A 274 -16.86 -38.25 -23.91
C VAL A 274 -16.11 -38.46 -25.23
N ILE A 275 -14.77 -38.52 -25.21
CA ILE A 275 -13.96 -38.79 -26.41
C ILE A 275 -14.33 -40.15 -27.02
N ARG A 276 -14.57 -41.17 -26.18
CA ARG A 276 -14.98 -42.50 -26.64
C ARG A 276 -16.37 -42.46 -27.28
N LEU A 277 -17.34 -41.81 -26.66
CA LEU A 277 -18.70 -41.65 -27.20
C LEU A 277 -18.67 -40.88 -28.53
N LEU A 278 -17.92 -39.79 -28.62
CA LEU A 278 -17.71 -39.03 -29.86
C LEU A 278 -17.05 -39.87 -30.96
N SER A 279 -16.09 -40.73 -30.61
CA SER A 279 -15.46 -41.63 -31.59
C SER A 279 -16.41 -42.68 -32.15
N ILE A 280 -17.40 -43.11 -31.35
CA ILE A 280 -18.46 -44.03 -31.78
C ILE A 280 -19.47 -43.30 -32.65
N ALA A 281 -19.87 -42.08 -32.27
CA ALA A 281 -20.85 -41.27 -33.00
C ALA A 281 -20.32 -40.71 -34.32
N TYR A 282 -19.02 -40.35 -34.38
CA TYR A 282 -18.38 -39.73 -35.55
C TYR A 282 -17.13 -40.51 -36.01
N PRO A 283 -17.30 -41.73 -36.57
CA PRO A 283 -16.18 -42.59 -36.94
C PRO A 283 -15.27 -42.00 -38.02
N PHE A 284 -15.79 -41.12 -38.90
CA PHE A 284 -15.00 -40.44 -39.93
C PHE A 284 -13.94 -39.50 -39.36
N ALA A 285 -14.26 -38.71 -38.33
CA ALA A 285 -13.29 -37.84 -37.66
C ALA A 285 -12.22 -38.63 -36.90
N SER A 286 -12.59 -39.81 -36.37
CA SER A 286 -11.64 -40.72 -35.72
C SER A 286 -10.61 -41.29 -36.71
N ARG A 287 -11.03 -41.65 -37.93
CA ARG A 287 -10.16 -42.13 -39.00
C ARG A 287 -9.14 -41.08 -39.45
N THR A 288 -9.55 -39.82 -39.58
CA THR A 288 -8.64 -38.73 -39.95
C THR A 288 -7.54 -38.54 -38.90
N LEU A 289 -7.90 -38.61 -37.62
CA LEU A 289 -6.97 -38.60 -36.49
C LEU A 289 -6.08 -39.84 -36.42
N GLU A 290 -6.57 -41.02 -36.78
CA GLU A 290 -5.77 -42.26 -36.87
C GLU A 290 -4.70 -42.16 -37.95
N ILE A 291 -5.01 -41.61 -39.13
CA ILE A 291 -4.05 -41.41 -40.23
C ILE A 291 -2.92 -40.45 -39.82
N THR A 292 -3.25 -39.37 -39.09
CA THR A 292 -2.24 -38.44 -38.56
C THR A 292 -1.34 -39.13 -37.52
N VAL A 293 -1.91 -39.98 -36.66
CA VAL A 293 -1.19 -40.75 -35.63
C VAL A 293 -0.29 -41.83 -36.25
N GLU A 294 -0.72 -42.47 -37.33
CA GLU A 294 0.11 -43.45 -38.05
C GLU A 294 1.36 -42.83 -38.66
N ARG A 295 1.25 -41.60 -39.19
CA ARG A 295 2.40 -40.81 -39.65
C ARG A 295 3.32 -40.41 -38.49
N LEU A 296 2.76 -40.08 -37.31
CA LEU A 296 3.52 -39.75 -36.09
C LEU A 296 4.25 -40.98 -35.49
N LYS A 297 3.68 -42.19 -35.62
CA LYS A 297 4.28 -43.46 -35.18
C LYS A 297 5.55 -43.84 -35.95
N LYS A 298 5.74 -43.38 -37.19
CA LYS A 298 7.00 -43.61 -37.94
C LYS A 298 8.16 -42.75 -37.42
N ARG A 299 7.89 -41.69 -36.65
CA ARG A 299 8.88 -40.75 -36.08
C ARG A 299 8.81 -40.72 -34.54
N LYS A 300 8.53 -41.87 -33.91
CA LYS A 300 8.26 -42.05 -32.46
C LYS A 300 9.13 -41.18 -31.53
N LEU A 301 10.45 -41.25 -31.66
CA LEU A 301 11.38 -40.53 -30.79
C LEU A 301 11.29 -39.01 -30.98
N ARG A 302 11.23 -38.55 -32.23
CA ARG A 302 11.20 -37.11 -32.57
C ARG A 302 9.88 -36.47 -32.10
N THR A 303 8.75 -37.14 -32.31
CA THR A 303 7.43 -36.65 -31.87
C THR A 303 7.30 -36.63 -30.35
N LEU A 304 7.79 -37.67 -29.66
CA LEU A 304 7.82 -37.71 -28.20
C LEU A 304 8.68 -36.56 -27.65
N LEU A 305 9.87 -36.34 -28.23
CA LEU A 305 10.71 -35.21 -27.90
C LEU A 305 9.97 -33.89 -28.10
N THR A 306 9.29 -33.69 -29.24
CA THR A 306 8.54 -32.45 -29.51
C THR A 306 7.45 -32.19 -28.47
N ILE A 307 6.72 -33.22 -28.03
CA ILE A 307 5.71 -33.07 -26.97
C ILE A 307 6.38 -32.67 -25.66
N ILE A 308 7.46 -33.35 -25.27
CA ILE A 308 8.23 -33.01 -24.06
C ILE A 308 8.77 -31.58 -24.15
N THR A 309 9.28 -31.15 -25.30
CA THR A 309 9.78 -29.79 -25.50
C THR A 309 8.66 -28.75 -25.41
N ILE A 310 7.49 -29.01 -25.98
CA ILE A 310 6.31 -28.13 -25.82
C ILE A 310 5.90 -28.06 -24.34
N LEU A 311 5.90 -29.19 -23.64
CA LEU A 311 5.59 -29.26 -22.22
C LEU A 311 6.58 -28.44 -21.39
N ILE A 312 7.88 -28.57 -21.67
CA ILE A 312 8.94 -27.78 -21.02
C ILE A 312 8.79 -26.30 -21.37
N VAL A 313 8.54 -25.94 -22.64
CA VAL A 313 8.37 -24.54 -23.05
C VAL A 313 7.14 -23.93 -22.40
N VAL A 314 6.00 -24.64 -22.33
CA VAL A 314 4.78 -24.13 -21.71
C VAL A 314 4.91 -24.09 -20.19
N MET A 315 5.49 -25.11 -19.54
CA MET A 315 5.81 -25.06 -18.11
C MET A 315 6.79 -23.93 -17.83
N SER A 316 7.80 -23.72 -18.66
CA SER A 316 8.77 -22.62 -18.48
C SER A 316 8.10 -21.28 -18.72
N LEU A 317 7.24 -21.14 -19.74
CA LEU A 317 6.50 -19.90 -19.99
C LEU A 317 5.58 -19.61 -18.82
N THR A 318 4.75 -20.56 -18.37
CA THR A 318 3.83 -20.39 -17.24
C THR A 318 4.56 -20.13 -15.93
N THR A 319 5.66 -20.83 -15.67
CA THR A 319 6.53 -20.54 -14.51
C THR A 319 7.16 -19.16 -14.64
N LEU A 320 7.55 -18.73 -15.85
CA LEU A 320 8.09 -17.40 -16.11
C LEU A 320 7.01 -16.32 -16.01
N THR A 321 5.75 -16.57 -16.42
CA THR A 321 4.65 -15.62 -16.24
C THR A 321 4.20 -15.53 -14.79
N SER A 322 4.15 -16.65 -14.07
CA SER A 322 3.91 -16.65 -12.61
C SER A 322 5.08 -16.00 -11.86
N ALA A 323 6.32 -16.25 -12.28
CA ALA A 323 7.50 -15.58 -11.73
C ALA A 323 7.54 -14.09 -12.12
N SER A 324 7.09 -13.70 -13.31
CA SER A 324 6.97 -12.30 -13.72
C SER A 324 5.75 -11.63 -13.13
N LEU A 325 4.77 -12.35 -12.59
CA LEU A 325 3.70 -11.81 -11.75
C LEU A 325 4.20 -11.70 -10.30
N ASN A 326 4.99 -12.66 -9.81
CA ASN A 326 5.75 -12.57 -8.55
C ASN A 326 6.77 -11.42 -8.56
N LEU A 327 7.36 -11.10 -9.70
CA LEU A 327 8.35 -10.03 -9.87
C LEU A 327 7.76 -8.76 -10.51
N GLY A 328 6.56 -8.85 -11.11
CA GLY A 328 5.88 -7.75 -11.83
C GLY A 328 4.76 -7.09 -11.03
N ALA A 329 4.56 -7.58 -9.82
CA ALA A 329 4.04 -6.86 -8.67
C ALA A 329 5.02 -5.75 -8.18
N VAL A 330 6.18 -5.58 -8.80
CA VAL A 330 7.04 -4.44 -8.55
C VAL A 330 6.55 -3.31 -9.43
N GLU A 331 5.82 -2.40 -8.78
CA GLU A 331 5.52 -1.04 -9.22
C GLU A 331 6.67 -0.50 -10.09
N VAL A 332 6.49 -0.52 -11.42
CA VAL A 332 7.38 0.18 -12.33
C VAL A 332 7.12 1.65 -12.09
N VAL A 333 7.97 2.27 -11.27
CA VAL A 333 7.88 3.69 -10.96
C VAL A 333 8.09 4.50 -12.24
N GLY A 334 7.23 5.50 -12.39
CA GLY A 334 7.04 6.41 -13.52
C GLY A 334 8.23 6.65 -14.45
N MET A 335 8.05 6.33 -15.73
CA MET A 335 8.85 6.92 -16.81
C MET A 335 8.41 8.36 -17.07
N ARG A 336 9.14 9.37 -16.58
CA ARG A 336 9.04 10.73 -17.15
C ARG A 336 10.38 11.50 -17.12
N ARG A 337 10.93 11.67 -18.31
CA ARG A 337 11.97 12.67 -18.65
C ARG A 337 11.44 14.06 -18.25
N TYR A 338 12.10 14.78 -17.36
CA TYR A 338 11.74 16.18 -17.05
C TYR A 338 12.86 17.18 -17.36
N VAL A 339 12.40 18.39 -17.66
CA VAL A 339 12.84 19.29 -18.74
C VAL A 339 13.98 20.24 -18.38
N ASP A 340 14.38 20.35 -17.11
CA ASP A 340 15.33 21.41 -16.73
C ASP A 340 16.82 21.04 -16.95
N HIS A 341 17.18 19.76 -17.12
CA HIS A 341 18.59 19.33 -17.27
C HIS A 341 18.91 18.30 -18.37
N ASP A 342 17.96 17.85 -19.19
CA ASP A 342 18.19 16.83 -20.25
C ASP A 342 18.81 15.48 -19.76
N LEU A 343 18.83 15.22 -18.46
CA LEU A 343 19.42 14.01 -17.87
C LEU A 343 18.40 12.85 -17.86
N SER A 344 18.86 11.66 -18.26
CA SER A 344 18.10 10.41 -18.08
C SER A 344 18.49 9.78 -16.75
N ALA A 345 17.53 9.48 -15.87
CA ALA A 345 17.80 8.87 -14.58
C ALA A 345 16.84 7.70 -14.30
N VAL A 346 17.30 6.73 -13.50
CA VAL A 346 16.53 5.58 -12.99
C VAL A 346 16.61 5.61 -11.47
N ILE A 347 15.47 5.55 -10.81
CA ILE A 347 15.41 5.38 -9.35
C ILE A 347 15.38 3.88 -9.07
N VAL A 348 16.05 3.45 -8.01
CA VAL A 348 16.08 2.07 -7.53
C VAL A 348 15.72 2.10 -6.05
N LYS A 349 14.56 1.56 -5.70
CA LYS A 349 14.12 1.39 -4.31
C LYS A 349 14.79 0.17 -3.67
N GLN A 350 14.90 0.16 -2.34
CA GLN A 350 15.32 -1.03 -1.60
C GLN A 350 14.22 -2.10 -1.63
N GLY A 351 14.53 -3.24 -2.26
CA GLY A 351 13.75 -4.48 -2.13
C GLY A 351 14.26 -5.34 -0.97
N THR A 352 13.46 -6.30 -0.53
CA THR A 352 13.66 -7.10 0.69
C THR A 352 14.85 -8.09 0.66
N GLU A 353 15.49 -8.33 -0.50
CA GLU A 353 16.47 -9.44 -0.64
C GLU A 353 17.93 -9.04 -0.98
N LYS A 354 18.24 -7.77 -1.31
CA LYS A 354 19.62 -7.35 -1.61
C LYS A 354 20.01 -6.06 -0.90
N THR A 355 21.14 -6.09 -0.19
CA THR A 355 21.87 -4.88 0.21
C THR A 355 22.23 -4.06 -1.02
N LEU A 356 21.61 -2.88 -1.14
CA LEU A 356 21.96 -1.91 -2.15
C LEU A 356 23.37 -1.36 -1.86
N SER A 357 24.40 -1.92 -2.50
CA SER A 357 25.77 -1.45 -2.33
C SER A 357 26.14 -0.47 -3.45
N ASP A 358 26.31 0.81 -3.08
CA ASP A 358 26.79 1.89 -3.94
C ASP A 358 28.02 1.52 -4.82
N PRO A 359 29.03 0.78 -4.32
CA PRO A 359 30.22 0.46 -5.11
C PRO A 359 29.98 -0.50 -6.29
N LEU A 360 28.88 -1.27 -6.29
CA LEU A 360 28.53 -2.18 -7.39
C LEU A 360 27.76 -1.43 -8.48
N ILE A 361 26.83 -0.55 -8.10
CA ILE A 361 26.01 0.22 -9.05
C ILE A 361 26.89 1.19 -9.85
N LYS A 362 27.83 1.87 -9.19
CA LYS A 362 28.79 2.79 -9.83
C LYS A 362 29.72 2.12 -10.86
N ARG A 363 29.81 0.79 -10.90
CA ARG A 363 30.65 0.04 -11.87
C ARG A 363 29.97 -0.18 -13.22
N TYR A 364 28.67 0.05 -13.33
CA TYR A 364 27.97 -0.15 -14.59
C TYR A 364 28.34 0.92 -15.63
N ALA A 365 28.61 0.49 -16.86
CA ALA A 365 29.12 1.37 -17.93
C ALA A 365 28.17 2.53 -18.28
N TYR A 366 26.86 2.32 -18.11
CA TYR A 366 25.80 3.28 -18.39
C TYR A 366 25.63 4.35 -17.30
N VAL A 367 26.26 4.18 -16.13
CA VAL A 367 26.11 5.10 -14.99
C VAL A 367 27.06 6.29 -15.15
N GLU A 368 26.49 7.49 -15.15
CA GLU A 368 27.22 8.75 -15.06
C GLU A 368 27.45 9.13 -13.61
N THR A 369 26.41 9.04 -12.78
CA THR A 369 26.46 9.34 -11.35
C THR A 369 25.38 8.53 -10.64
N ALA A 370 25.62 8.13 -9.40
CA ALA A 370 24.61 7.48 -8.56
C ALA A 370 24.58 8.17 -7.20
N VAL A 371 23.36 8.47 -6.72
CA VAL A 371 23.12 9.17 -5.45
C VAL A 371 22.30 8.27 -4.55
N ALA A 372 22.80 8.02 -3.36
CA ALA A 372 22.06 7.32 -2.31
C ALA A 372 21.19 8.31 -1.53
N LEU A 373 19.98 7.87 -1.23
CA LEU A 373 19.09 8.51 -0.27
C LEU A 373 18.98 7.59 0.94
N ALA A 374 19.41 8.08 2.10
CA ALA A 374 19.22 7.41 3.37
C ALA A 374 18.14 8.09 4.18
N TYR A 375 17.42 7.29 4.97
CA TYR A 375 16.37 7.77 5.84
C TYR A 375 16.44 7.11 7.21
N ASN A 376 16.17 7.90 8.22
CA ASN A 376 15.90 7.42 9.57
C ASN A 376 14.57 8.03 10.03
N PRO A 377 13.55 7.19 10.34
CA PRO A 377 12.21 7.66 10.73
C PRO A 377 12.18 8.29 12.13
N THR A 378 13.27 8.24 12.89
CA THR A 378 13.39 8.82 14.25
C THR A 378 12.37 8.32 15.28
N ILE A 379 11.63 7.26 14.93
CA ILE A 379 10.70 6.55 15.80
C ILE A 379 11.33 5.21 16.16
N GLU A 380 11.40 4.93 17.45
CA GLU A 380 11.82 3.65 18.03
C GLU A 380 10.61 3.00 18.71
N VAL A 381 10.44 1.70 18.52
CA VAL A 381 9.51 0.86 19.28
C VAL A 381 10.33 0.03 20.26
N ASP A 382 10.10 0.22 21.56
CA ASP A 382 10.77 -0.60 22.59
C ASP A 382 10.17 -2.01 22.68
N GLU A 383 10.80 -2.91 23.45
CA GLU A 383 10.35 -4.31 23.60
C GLU A 383 8.92 -4.45 24.17
N ARG A 384 8.35 -3.38 24.72
CA ARG A 384 7.00 -3.32 25.28
C ARG A 384 6.00 -2.69 24.31
N GLY A 385 6.43 -2.30 23.11
CA GLY A 385 5.59 -1.65 22.10
C GLY A 385 5.40 -0.15 22.32
N ILE A 386 6.18 0.50 23.20
CA ILE A 386 6.06 1.94 23.44
C ILE A 386 6.86 2.69 22.35
N HIS A 387 6.21 3.67 21.73
CA HIS A 387 6.84 4.54 20.73
C HIS A 387 7.66 5.63 21.42
N ARG A 388 8.93 5.75 21.04
CA ARG A 388 9.85 6.82 21.45
C ARG A 388 10.30 7.58 20.22
N ARG A 389 10.42 8.90 20.33
CA ARG A 389 10.86 9.75 19.23
C ARG A 389 12.20 10.38 19.54
N PHE A 390 13.04 10.56 18.54
CA PHE A 390 14.26 11.34 18.71
C PHE A 390 13.91 12.81 18.89
N ARG A 391 14.79 13.51 19.61
CA ARG A 391 14.64 14.91 19.95
C ARG A 391 15.94 15.63 19.65
N ALA A 392 15.83 16.78 18.99
CA ALA A 392 16.93 17.72 18.88
C ALA A 392 16.94 18.64 20.10
N VAL A 393 18.13 18.92 20.62
CA VAL A 393 18.37 19.75 21.80
C VAL A 393 19.43 20.80 21.46
N ASN A 394 19.18 22.06 21.79
CA ASN A 394 20.20 23.10 21.70
C ASN A 394 21.28 22.86 22.76
N VAL A 395 22.54 22.71 22.34
CA VAL A 395 23.66 22.46 23.25
C VAL A 395 23.90 23.64 24.21
N ASN A 396 23.60 24.85 23.77
CA ASN A 396 23.80 26.07 24.55
C ASN A 396 22.61 26.39 25.48
N ASP A 397 21.41 25.87 25.18
CA ASP A 397 20.21 25.99 26.01
C ASP A 397 19.43 24.67 26.02
N PRO A 398 19.76 23.74 26.94
CA PRO A 398 19.15 22.41 26.98
C PRO A 398 17.63 22.39 27.22
N ASN A 399 17.03 23.51 27.63
CA ASN A 399 15.58 23.64 27.76
C ASN A 399 14.88 23.83 26.41
N ARG A 400 15.62 24.22 25.37
CA ARG A 400 15.12 24.38 24.00
C ARG A 400 15.27 23.06 23.26
N THR A 401 14.17 22.32 23.17
CA THR A 401 14.14 21.00 22.54
C THR A 401 12.94 20.83 21.62
N MET A 402 13.08 19.99 20.60
CA MET A 402 12.01 19.69 19.65
C MET A 402 12.10 18.23 19.19
N PHE A 403 10.95 17.56 19.03
CA PHE A 403 10.92 16.21 18.45
C PHE A 403 11.23 16.25 16.96
N LEU A 404 12.02 15.29 16.50
CA LEU A 404 12.31 15.10 15.09
C LEU A 404 11.23 14.24 14.44
N GLU A 405 10.94 14.54 13.18
CA GLU A 405 10.02 13.80 12.31
C GLU A 405 10.79 12.96 11.27
N GLY A 406 12.08 13.24 11.08
CA GLY A 406 12.96 12.43 10.24
C GLY A 406 14.39 12.96 10.18
N ILE A 407 15.33 12.08 9.81
CA ILE A 407 16.69 12.47 9.40
C ILE A 407 16.95 11.91 8.00
N VAL A 408 17.29 12.79 7.07
CA VAL A 408 17.50 12.49 5.66
C VAL A 408 18.99 12.59 5.32
N GLY A 409 19.50 11.58 4.61
CA GLY A 409 20.91 11.42 4.32
C GLY A 409 21.15 11.51 2.82
N LEU A 410 21.97 12.46 2.40
CA LEU A 410 22.25 12.72 0.98
C LEU A 410 23.75 12.84 0.72
N ASP A 411 24.16 12.44 -0.48
CA ASP A 411 25.44 12.86 -1.04
C ASP A 411 25.23 14.20 -1.77
N ILE A 412 25.68 15.29 -1.15
CA ILE A 412 25.29 16.65 -1.51
C ILE A 412 25.76 17.09 -2.88
N ASP A 413 27.01 16.83 -3.22
CA ASP A 413 27.58 17.29 -4.49
C ASP A 413 26.76 16.85 -5.71
N PRO A 414 26.35 15.57 -5.82
CA PRO A 414 25.46 15.14 -6.88
C PRO A 414 23.98 15.46 -6.60
N ALA A 415 23.52 15.43 -5.33
CA ALA A 415 22.12 15.72 -5.00
C ALA A 415 21.71 17.18 -5.27
N VAL A 416 22.60 18.14 -5.05
CA VAL A 416 22.35 19.57 -5.33
C VAL A 416 22.01 19.78 -6.81
N LYS A 417 22.73 19.10 -7.72
CA LYS A 417 22.51 19.17 -9.16
C LYS A 417 21.23 18.45 -9.60
N LEU A 418 20.91 17.32 -8.97
CA LEU A 418 19.77 16.49 -9.36
C LEU A 418 18.44 17.03 -8.86
N TYR A 419 18.40 17.50 -7.62
CA TYR A 419 17.15 17.89 -6.95
C TYR A 419 17.00 19.40 -6.77
N ASN A 420 17.92 20.19 -7.34
CA ASN A 420 17.95 21.65 -7.18
C ASN A 420 17.84 22.07 -5.70
N LEU A 421 18.62 21.42 -4.83
CA LEU A 421 18.59 21.69 -3.38
C LEU A 421 18.98 23.14 -3.04
N THR A 422 19.65 23.84 -3.96
CA THR A 422 19.91 25.28 -3.84
C THR A 422 18.64 26.12 -3.67
N GLY A 423 17.50 25.66 -4.20
CA GLY A 423 16.23 26.37 -4.10
C GLY A 423 15.59 26.37 -2.70
N ILE A 424 16.03 25.47 -1.81
CA ILE A 424 15.47 25.32 -0.45
C ILE A 424 16.33 25.96 0.64
N LEU A 425 17.61 26.18 0.38
CA LEU A 425 18.53 26.80 1.33
C LEU A 425 18.12 28.25 1.58
N LYS A 426 17.82 28.59 2.83
CA LYS A 426 17.52 29.97 3.27
C LYS A 426 18.79 30.67 3.74
N GLU A 427 19.60 29.98 4.53
CA GLU A 427 20.80 30.54 5.16
C GLU A 427 21.91 29.49 5.27
N GLY A 428 23.16 29.93 5.24
CA GLY A 428 24.34 29.07 5.45
C GLY A 428 24.77 28.31 4.20
N SER A 429 25.26 27.10 4.39
CA SER A 429 25.78 26.22 3.33
C SER A 429 25.39 24.77 3.56
N PHE A 430 25.48 23.99 2.49
CA PHE A 430 25.40 22.53 2.59
C PHE A 430 26.56 21.96 3.42
N MET A 431 26.31 20.80 4.01
CA MET A 431 27.29 19.98 4.73
C MET A 431 28.42 19.55 3.80
N THR A 432 29.65 19.68 4.30
CA THR A 432 30.88 19.30 3.62
C THR A 432 31.56 18.09 4.27
N ARG A 433 31.16 17.74 5.50
CA ARG A 433 31.75 16.69 6.32
C ARG A 433 30.70 15.99 7.17
N ASP A 434 31.04 14.80 7.66
CA ASP A 434 30.25 14.11 8.68
C ASP A 434 30.18 14.94 9.97
N GLY A 435 29.04 14.88 10.67
CA GLY A 435 28.78 15.71 11.85
C GLY A 435 28.31 17.15 11.53
N GLU A 436 28.11 17.48 10.25
CA GLU A 436 27.44 18.70 9.81
C GLU A 436 26.01 18.38 9.37
N ALA A 437 25.09 19.30 9.62
CA ALA A 437 23.71 19.14 9.22
C ALA A 437 23.06 20.46 8.83
N MET A 438 22.09 20.35 7.93
CA MET A 438 21.14 21.41 7.67
C MET A 438 19.83 21.09 8.39
N ILE A 439 19.20 22.12 8.95
CA ILE A 439 17.95 21.98 9.70
C ILE A 439 16.83 22.77 9.04
N SER A 440 15.59 22.33 9.23
CA SER A 440 14.46 23.11 8.79
C SER A 440 14.34 24.43 9.56
N ASP A 441 13.74 25.42 8.93
CA ASP A 441 13.38 26.70 9.53
C ASP A 441 12.51 26.54 10.78
N SER A 442 11.52 25.65 10.76
CA SER A 442 10.71 25.36 11.95
C SER A 442 11.52 24.79 13.11
N LEU A 443 12.50 23.92 12.81
CA LEU A 443 13.38 23.35 13.83
C LEU A 443 14.35 24.40 14.38
N ALA A 444 14.90 25.26 13.51
CA ALA A 444 15.77 26.37 13.92
C ALA A 444 15.05 27.34 14.86
N GLU A 445 13.81 27.71 14.53
CA GLU A 445 12.95 28.58 15.35
C GLU A 445 12.63 27.95 16.72
N ALA A 446 12.25 26.67 16.74
CA ALA A 446 11.90 25.96 17.97
C ALA A 446 13.10 25.83 18.94
N LEU A 447 14.28 25.54 18.41
CA LEU A 447 15.52 25.39 19.18
C LEU A 447 16.22 26.72 19.48
N ASN A 448 15.81 27.81 18.82
CA ASN A 448 16.49 29.10 18.83
C ASN A 448 17.99 28.96 18.51
N VAL A 449 18.29 28.30 17.39
CA VAL A 449 19.65 28.04 16.89
C VAL A 449 19.87 28.69 15.53
N THR A 450 21.12 29.05 15.25
CA THR A 450 21.57 29.69 14.02
C THR A 450 22.71 28.90 13.38
N VAL A 451 23.13 29.31 12.17
CA VAL A 451 24.27 28.69 11.50
C VAL A 451 25.53 28.84 12.34
N GLY A 452 26.20 27.72 12.63
CA GLY A 452 27.38 27.62 13.48
C GLY A 452 27.11 27.03 14.85
N ASP A 453 25.85 27.01 15.30
CA ASP A 453 25.46 26.41 16.57
C ASP A 453 25.50 24.87 16.53
N LEU A 454 25.52 24.27 17.72
CA LEU A 454 25.55 22.82 17.90
C LEU A 454 24.20 22.34 18.42
N ILE A 455 23.72 21.23 17.86
CA ILE A 455 22.54 20.51 18.32
C ILE A 455 22.91 19.07 18.66
N ASP A 456 22.34 18.57 19.75
CA ASP A 456 22.43 17.15 20.13
C ASP A 456 21.13 16.45 19.73
N ILE A 457 21.26 15.24 19.16
CA ILE A 457 20.14 14.35 18.91
C ILE A 457 20.10 13.33 20.03
N CYS A 458 19.03 13.33 20.80
CA CYS A 458 18.85 12.52 21.99
C CYS A 458 17.59 11.67 21.87
N HIS A 459 17.48 10.62 22.69
CA HIS A 459 16.20 9.95 22.92
C HIS A 459 15.21 10.88 23.63
N GLY A 460 13.98 10.94 23.12
CA GLY A 460 12.86 11.59 23.80
C GLY A 460 11.93 10.55 24.41
N ALA A 461 11.73 10.58 25.72
CA ALA A 461 10.57 9.97 26.35
C ALA A 461 9.34 10.86 26.10
N GLU A 462 8.17 10.25 25.84
CA GLU A 462 6.89 10.98 25.67
C GLU A 462 6.53 11.86 26.88
N ASN A 463 6.99 11.49 28.09
CA ASN A 463 6.67 12.19 29.35
C ASN A 463 7.86 13.00 29.90
N TYR A 464 8.42 13.93 29.12
CA TYR A 464 9.50 14.79 29.61
C TYR A 464 8.96 16.00 30.38
N TYR A 465 9.22 16.05 31.68
CA TYR A 465 9.14 17.28 32.47
C TYR A 465 10.49 18.03 32.39
N PRO A 466 10.52 19.36 32.18
CA PRO A 466 11.76 20.12 32.17
C PRO A 466 12.49 19.96 33.51
N GLY A 467 13.71 19.40 33.49
CA GLY A 467 14.55 19.26 34.69
C GLY A 467 14.92 17.83 35.11
N TRP A 468 14.42 16.79 34.44
CA TRP A 468 14.90 15.41 34.65
C TRP A 468 15.99 15.08 33.62
N VAL A 469 17.24 15.21 34.03
CA VAL A 469 18.40 14.67 33.32
C VAL A 469 18.75 13.35 33.99
N ASP A 470 18.05 12.28 33.64
CA ASP A 470 18.58 10.94 33.85
C ASP A 470 18.25 10.12 32.59
N ASP A 471 19.34 9.78 31.87
CA ASP A 471 19.46 8.88 30.72
C ASP A 471 18.96 9.32 29.33
N ALA A 472 19.13 10.59 28.96
CA ALA A 472 19.16 10.96 27.53
C ALA A 472 20.51 10.49 26.92
N VAL A 473 20.57 9.28 26.38
CA VAL A 473 21.73 8.84 25.58
C VAL A 473 21.81 9.77 24.37
N ASN A 474 22.87 10.57 24.31
CA ASN A 474 23.18 11.39 23.15
C ASN A 474 23.55 10.45 22.00
N LEU A 475 22.73 10.45 20.95
CA LEU A 475 22.91 9.62 19.77
C LEU A 475 24.00 10.18 18.88
N THR A 476 23.91 11.48 18.58
CA THR A 476 24.87 12.17 17.74
C THR A 476 24.78 13.68 17.92
N ARG A 477 25.88 14.37 17.64
CA ARG A 477 25.97 15.82 17.68
C ARG A 477 26.18 16.35 16.26
N TYR A 478 25.38 17.34 15.88
CA TYR A 478 25.52 18.03 14.61
C TYR A 478 25.89 19.50 14.81
N LYS A 479 26.78 20.00 13.96
CA LYS A 479 26.96 21.43 13.72
C LYS A 479 25.99 21.89 12.64
N VAL A 480 25.19 22.90 12.96
CA VAL A 480 24.26 23.52 12.02
C VAL A 480 25.07 24.30 10.99
N THR A 481 25.06 23.87 9.73
CA THR A 481 25.76 24.57 8.64
C THR A 481 24.81 25.36 7.75
N GLY A 482 23.51 25.02 7.76
CA GLY A 482 22.51 25.74 6.99
C GLY A 482 21.11 25.56 7.53
N VAL A 483 20.25 26.52 7.21
CA VAL A 483 18.81 26.48 7.49
C VAL A 483 18.09 26.44 6.15
N PHE A 484 17.16 25.49 5.99
CA PHE A 484 16.36 25.34 4.78
C PHE A 484 14.88 25.53 5.05
N SER A 485 14.11 25.88 4.03
CA SER A 485 12.66 25.99 4.13
C SER A 485 12.00 24.62 4.07
N ALA A 486 11.34 24.20 5.15
CA ALA A 486 10.60 22.93 5.16
C ALA A 486 9.52 22.89 4.08
N GLU A 487 8.80 24.00 3.89
CA GLU A 487 7.76 24.14 2.87
C GLU A 487 8.33 23.97 1.45
N LYS A 488 9.43 24.66 1.13
CA LYS A 488 10.05 24.51 -0.20
C LYS A 488 10.70 23.14 -0.38
N ALA A 489 11.16 22.50 0.69
CA ALA A 489 11.68 21.14 0.64
C ALA A 489 10.57 20.13 0.32
N GLY A 490 9.39 20.29 0.91
CA GLY A 490 8.20 19.53 0.52
C GLY A 490 7.77 19.77 -0.94
N ALA A 491 8.09 20.95 -1.48
CA ALA A 491 7.80 21.33 -2.87
C ALA A 491 8.96 21.09 -3.86
N ILE A 492 10.08 20.48 -3.44
CA ILE A 492 11.15 20.13 -4.39
C ILE A 492 10.56 19.17 -5.44
N LYS A 493 10.60 19.61 -6.69
CA LYS A 493 10.02 18.90 -7.83
C LYS A 493 10.50 17.45 -7.88
N GLU A 494 9.55 16.59 -8.25
CA GLU A 494 9.73 15.18 -8.51
C GLU A 494 10.79 14.92 -9.59
N LEU A 495 11.73 14.01 -9.32
CA LEU A 495 12.49 13.35 -10.38
C LEU A 495 11.72 12.07 -10.77
N ASN A 496 11.33 11.93 -12.04
CA ASN A 496 10.55 10.79 -12.55
C ASN A 496 9.21 10.55 -11.80
N GLY A 497 8.58 11.58 -11.22
CA GLY A 497 7.35 11.42 -10.45
C GLY A 497 7.55 10.98 -8.99
N TYR A 498 8.81 10.98 -8.50
CA TYR A 498 9.14 10.64 -7.12
C TYR A 498 9.71 11.88 -6.39
N PRO A 499 9.04 12.38 -5.34
CA PRO A 499 9.57 13.48 -4.54
C PRO A 499 10.72 12.98 -3.66
N LEU A 500 11.79 13.77 -3.56
CA LEU A 500 12.97 13.42 -2.75
C LEU A 500 12.61 13.17 -1.26
N PHE A 501 11.60 13.87 -0.77
CA PHE A 501 11.18 13.87 0.64
C PHE A 501 9.80 13.23 0.86
N ASN A 502 9.29 12.42 -0.08
CA ASN A 502 8.05 11.66 0.11
C ASN A 502 8.26 10.29 0.76
N LEU A 503 9.35 10.16 1.50
CA LEU A 503 9.55 9.05 2.42
C LEU A 503 8.63 9.30 3.60
N MET A 504 7.72 8.37 3.88
CA MET A 504 6.73 8.39 4.96
C MET A 504 6.99 9.47 6.01
N SER A 505 6.20 10.54 5.96
CA SER A 505 6.06 11.54 7.03
C SER A 505 7.33 12.27 7.51
N ILE A 506 8.18 12.78 6.61
CA ILE A 506 9.31 13.65 7.01
C ILE A 506 8.87 14.93 7.76
N GLY A 507 7.59 15.31 7.67
CA GLY A 507 7.02 16.42 8.45
C GLY A 507 7.71 17.76 8.17
N ARG A 508 7.63 18.70 9.13
CA ARG A 508 8.29 20.01 9.05
C ARG A 508 9.60 20.05 9.83
N ASN A 509 9.75 19.20 10.85
CA ASN A 509 10.87 19.23 11.79
C ASN A 509 11.88 18.11 11.49
N PHE A 510 12.65 18.29 10.42
CA PHE A 510 13.62 17.30 9.98
C PHE A 510 14.99 17.90 9.71
N ILE A 511 15.97 16.99 9.66
CA ILE A 511 17.38 17.31 9.45
C ILE A 511 17.83 16.66 8.16
N ILE A 512 18.63 17.38 7.37
CA ILE A 512 19.38 16.81 6.25
C ILE A 512 20.84 16.72 6.70
N THR A 513 21.46 15.55 6.52
CA THR A 513 22.89 15.29 6.81
C THR A 513 23.50 14.37 5.75
N THR A 514 24.74 13.91 5.95
CA THR A 514 25.37 12.92 5.05
C THR A 514 24.70 11.55 5.19
N VAL A 515 24.78 10.71 4.17
CA VAL A 515 24.31 9.31 4.26
C VAL A 515 24.90 8.60 5.48
N LYS A 516 26.19 8.83 5.73
CA LYS A 516 26.87 8.28 6.91
C LYS A 516 26.32 8.84 8.22
N GLY A 517 26.04 10.15 8.29
CA GLY A 517 25.39 10.76 9.45
C GLY A 517 24.07 10.10 9.83
N VAL A 518 23.23 9.76 8.85
CA VAL A 518 21.96 9.05 9.08
C VAL A 518 22.15 7.63 9.61
N LEU A 519 23.11 6.91 9.03
CA LEU A 519 23.42 5.54 9.48
C LEU A 519 24.00 5.54 10.89
N GLU A 520 24.80 6.56 11.23
CA GLU A 520 25.38 6.74 12.56
C GLU A 520 24.35 7.22 13.60
N SER A 521 23.31 7.94 13.19
CA SER A 521 22.21 8.39 14.07
C SER A 521 21.15 7.32 14.33
N SER A 522 21.54 6.04 14.36
CA SER A 522 20.64 4.89 14.49
C SER A 522 20.66 4.28 15.90
N TYR A 523 19.50 3.88 16.41
CA TYR A 523 19.40 3.20 17.70
C TYR A 523 18.20 2.25 17.78
N GLY A 524 18.41 1.08 18.41
CA GLY A 524 17.35 0.09 18.63
C GLY A 524 16.65 -0.35 17.34
N SER A 525 15.33 -0.20 17.31
CA SER A 525 14.47 -0.48 16.14
C SER A 525 14.41 0.68 15.13
N SER A 526 14.93 1.87 15.48
CA SER A 526 15.05 3.02 14.59
C SER A 526 16.40 3.00 13.85
N LYS A 527 16.47 2.17 12.81
CA LYS A 527 17.67 2.03 11.98
C LYS A 527 17.60 2.96 10.78
N GLY A 528 18.63 3.79 10.62
CA GLY A 528 18.88 4.48 9.38
C GLY A 528 19.19 3.47 8.28
N GLU A 529 18.54 3.61 7.13
CA GLU A 529 18.71 2.70 6.00
C GLU A 529 18.74 3.46 4.67
N ILE A 530 19.34 2.84 3.65
CA ILE A 530 19.39 3.41 2.30
C ILE A 530 18.11 3.03 1.57
N VAL A 531 17.15 3.94 1.56
CA VAL A 531 15.80 3.72 1.02
C VAL A 531 15.75 3.75 -0.51
N SER A 532 16.65 4.49 -1.16
CA SER A 532 16.73 4.50 -2.62
C SER A 532 18.10 4.91 -3.18
N PHE A 533 18.33 4.57 -4.45
CA PHE A 533 19.42 5.07 -5.28
C PHE A 533 18.86 5.73 -6.52
N THR A 534 19.31 6.94 -6.82
CA THR A 534 19.05 7.59 -8.11
C THR A 534 20.28 7.46 -8.99
N ILE A 535 20.11 6.75 -10.11
CA ILE A 535 21.15 6.45 -11.10
C ILE A 535 20.96 7.38 -12.29
N VAL A 536 21.88 8.31 -12.46
CA VAL A 536 21.99 9.18 -13.63
C VAL A 536 22.72 8.42 -14.73
N LEU A 537 22.15 8.43 -15.93
CA LEU A 537 22.67 7.72 -17.09
C LEU A 537 23.52 8.63 -17.96
N LYS A 538 24.60 8.07 -18.51
CA LYS A 538 25.41 8.76 -19.52
C LYS A 538 24.56 9.07 -20.77
N PRO A 539 24.88 10.16 -21.50
CA PRO A 539 24.23 10.47 -22.76
C PRO A 539 24.21 9.27 -23.73
N GLY A 540 23.04 8.98 -24.31
CA GLY A 540 22.86 7.89 -25.28
C GLY A 540 22.33 6.57 -24.69
N TYR A 541 22.25 6.44 -23.37
CA TYR A 541 21.59 5.29 -22.72
C TYR A 541 20.12 5.58 -22.43
N ASP A 542 19.25 4.64 -22.77
CA ASP A 542 17.81 4.73 -22.52
C ASP A 542 17.45 4.23 -21.11
N ALA A 543 16.72 5.06 -20.37
CA ALA A 543 16.28 4.75 -19.01
C ALA A 543 15.40 3.50 -18.94
N SER A 544 14.57 3.27 -19.96
CA SER A 544 13.68 2.10 -20.02
C SER A 544 14.47 0.79 -20.13
N SER A 545 15.47 0.77 -21.01
CA SER A 545 16.36 -0.38 -21.18
C SER A 545 17.19 -0.67 -19.91
N VAL A 546 17.71 0.37 -19.26
CA VAL A 546 18.49 0.23 -18.03
C VAL A 546 17.62 -0.23 -16.86
N ALA A 547 16.44 0.35 -16.67
CA ALA A 547 15.49 -0.09 -15.65
C ALA A 547 15.10 -1.56 -15.83
N SER A 548 14.79 -1.98 -17.07
CA SER A 548 14.49 -3.38 -17.38
C SER A 548 15.66 -4.33 -17.05
N SER A 549 16.89 -3.90 -17.30
CA SER A 549 18.09 -4.65 -16.95
C SER A 549 18.26 -4.76 -15.42
N LEU A 550 18.02 -3.69 -14.67
CA LEU A 550 18.12 -3.68 -13.21
C LEU A 550 17.05 -4.59 -12.58
N VAL A 551 15.81 -4.55 -13.10
CA VAL A 551 14.72 -5.45 -12.71
C VAL A 551 15.10 -6.92 -12.95
N SER A 552 15.68 -7.24 -14.11
CA SER A 552 16.13 -8.62 -14.41
C SER A 552 17.24 -9.12 -13.47
N GLN A 553 17.95 -8.20 -12.81
CA GLN A 553 19.00 -8.50 -11.84
C GLN A 553 18.47 -8.56 -10.39
N GLY A 554 17.16 -8.39 -10.20
CA GLY A 554 16.49 -8.44 -8.89
C GLY A 554 16.51 -7.11 -8.14
N TYR A 555 16.72 -5.98 -8.82
CA TYR A 555 16.54 -4.65 -8.24
C TYR A 555 15.12 -4.15 -8.50
N THR A 556 14.50 -3.53 -7.51
CA THR A 556 13.19 -2.89 -7.64
C THR A 556 13.41 -1.43 -8.05
N ALA A 557 12.92 -1.02 -9.22
CA ALA A 557 13.11 0.33 -9.76
C ALA A 557 12.06 1.30 -9.23
#